data_AF-A0A317I6F6-F1
#
_entry.id   AF-A0A317I6F6-F1
#
_cell.length_a   1.000
_cell.length_b   1.000
_cell.length_c   1.000
_cell.angle_alpha   90.00
_cell.angle_beta   90.00
_cell.angle_gamma   90.00
#
_symmetry.space_group_name_H-M   'P 1'
#
loop_
_entity.id
_entity.type
_entity.pdbx_description
1 polymer ?
#
loop_
_entity_poly.entity_id
_entity_poly.type
_entity_poly.pdbx_seq_one_letter_code
_entity_poly.pdbx_strand_id
1 'polypeptide(L)'
;MRRFAPPLFAQLFCIFAILLSRLTCAGQTPKPSASQVDIQYREWALENVRRDVTQPSTREQLVAQVALKQDFRDLQITNNELMKRRFENPTPELTRKEIRSSLEKIKSLAKRLKANLALPSSPDEKAAAKSKPTYNVTLSPGLLMLDKVVMHFVDNPMFQQPQVLDSVLALQAGRDVNEIVHLTDFLRELTKENSSGARR
;
A
#
# COMPACT_ATOMS: atom_id res chain seq x y z
N MET A 1 50.48 45.74 45.89
CA MET A 1 50.09 45.49 47.29
C MET A 1 49.67 44.02 47.41
N ARG A 2 50.51 43.19 48.05
CA ARG A 2 50.21 42.37 49.27
C ARG A 2 49.02 41.39 49.08
N ARG A 3 49.07 40.09 49.34
CA ARG A 3 50.02 39.15 49.99
C ARG A 3 49.48 37.72 49.70
N PHE A 4 50.32 36.75 49.31
CA PHE A 4 50.88 35.66 50.15
C PHE A 4 49.92 34.47 50.43
N ALA A 5 50.38 33.28 50.07
CA ALA A 5 49.73 31.97 50.21
C ALA A 5 50.01 31.31 51.60
N PRO A 6 50.05 29.97 51.74
CA PRO A 6 49.00 28.96 52.00
C PRO A 6 49.27 28.26 53.37
N PRO A 7 49.33 26.91 53.50
CA PRO A 7 48.34 25.83 53.53
C PRO A 7 48.20 25.23 54.96
N LEU A 8 47.61 24.03 55.09
CA LEU A 8 48.02 22.93 56.00
C LEU A 8 47.02 22.43 57.06
N PHE A 9 46.81 21.11 56.95
CA PHE A 9 46.87 20.11 58.02
C PHE A 9 45.58 19.64 58.70
N ALA A 10 45.57 18.31 58.83
CA ALA A 10 44.98 17.54 59.90
C ALA A 10 43.47 17.27 59.81
N GLN A 11 43.13 16.18 59.12
CA GLN A 11 42.58 15.01 59.81
C GLN A 11 42.78 13.75 58.97
N LEU A 12 44.05 13.35 58.93
CA LEU A 12 44.47 11.98 58.69
C LEU A 12 44.21 11.17 59.98
N PHE A 13 43.70 9.95 59.82
CA PHE A 13 43.79 8.81 60.75
C PHE A 13 43.06 8.90 62.10
N CYS A 14 41.99 8.12 62.20
CA CYS A 14 41.87 7.00 63.12
C CYS A 14 40.72 6.10 62.63
N ILE A 15 40.70 4.77 62.63
CA ILE A 15 41.61 3.68 63.00
C ILE A 15 40.94 2.42 62.38
N PHE A 16 41.75 1.61 61.70
CA PHE A 16 41.73 0.15 61.62
C PHE A 16 40.42 -0.66 61.45
N ALA A 17 40.45 -1.41 60.35
CA ALA A 17 40.31 -2.87 60.31
C ALA A 17 38.93 -3.46 60.64
N ILE A 18 38.14 -3.67 59.58
CA ILE A 18 37.47 -4.97 59.41
C ILE A 18 37.85 -5.51 58.03
N LEU A 19 38.95 -6.26 58.07
CA LEU A 19 39.28 -7.32 57.13
C LEU A 19 38.11 -8.33 57.14
N LEU A 20 37.58 -8.68 55.96
CA LEU A 20 37.45 -10.06 55.47
C LEU A 20 36.37 -10.18 54.38
N SER A 21 36.87 -10.44 53.17
CA SER A 21 36.28 -11.34 52.17
C SER A 21 34.82 -11.11 51.74
N ARG A 22 34.64 -10.34 50.66
CA ARG A 22 33.63 -10.64 49.66
C ARG A 22 34.35 -11.22 48.44
N LEU A 23 34.19 -12.53 48.28
CA LEU A 23 34.67 -13.34 47.18
C LEU A 23 34.43 -12.62 45.84
N THR A 24 35.49 -12.38 45.08
CA THR A 24 35.41 -12.35 43.63
C THR A 24 35.03 -13.75 43.16
N CYS A 25 33.74 -14.00 43.01
CA CYS A 25 33.28 -15.15 42.24
C CYS A 25 33.65 -14.84 40.79
N ALA A 26 34.68 -15.53 40.27
CA ALA A 26 34.94 -15.56 38.84
C ALA A 26 33.71 -16.20 38.18
N GLY A 27 32.81 -15.37 37.66
CA GLY A 27 31.74 -15.81 36.78
C GLY A 27 32.39 -16.43 35.55
N GLN A 28 32.35 -17.75 35.46
CA GLN A 28 32.65 -18.48 34.23
C GLN A 28 31.69 -17.94 33.17
N THR A 29 32.18 -17.15 32.21
CA THR A 29 31.42 -16.89 31.00
C THR A 29 31.20 -18.25 30.35
N PRO A 30 29.94 -18.73 30.19
CA PRO A 30 29.70 -20.01 29.58
C PRO A 30 30.28 -19.96 28.16
N LYS A 31 31.29 -20.80 27.90
CA LYS A 31 31.79 -21.04 26.56
C LYS A 31 30.58 -21.57 25.77
N PRO A 32 30.12 -20.88 24.72
CA PRO A 32 28.95 -21.34 23.98
C PRO A 32 29.25 -22.76 23.52
N SER A 33 28.40 -23.70 23.93
CA SER A 33 28.55 -25.10 23.53
C SER A 33 28.46 -25.18 22.01
N ALA A 34 29.12 -26.17 21.41
CA ALA A 34 29.04 -26.39 19.97
C ALA A 34 27.58 -26.46 19.47
N SER A 35 26.65 -26.93 20.32
CA SER A 35 25.22 -26.92 20.05
C SER A 35 24.59 -25.52 19.97
N GLN A 36 25.06 -24.53 20.73
CA GLN A 36 24.51 -23.18 20.69
C GLN A 36 24.96 -22.41 19.45
N VAL A 37 26.19 -22.66 18.99
CA VAL A 37 26.70 -22.13 17.71
C VAL A 37 25.97 -22.79 16.53
N ASP A 38 25.73 -24.10 16.62
CA ASP A 38 24.96 -24.85 15.60
C ASP A 38 23.49 -24.39 15.51
N ILE A 39 22.85 -24.12 16.65
CA ILE A 39 21.50 -23.55 16.69
C ILE A 39 21.47 -22.17 16.01
N GLN A 40 22.41 -21.26 16.32
CA GLN A 40 22.46 -19.95 15.68
C GLN A 40 22.72 -20.04 14.18
N TYR A 41 23.61 -20.94 13.76
CA TYR A 41 23.90 -21.14 12.34
C TYR A 41 22.68 -21.66 11.60
N ARG A 42 21.93 -22.58 12.21
CA ARG A 42 20.69 -23.11 11.66
C ARG A 42 19.58 -22.06 11.60
N GLU A 43 19.45 -21.22 12.62
CA GLU A 43 18.49 -20.11 12.63
C GLU A 43 18.81 -19.09 11.53
N TRP A 44 20.08 -18.69 11.41
CA TRP A 44 20.55 -17.78 10.37
C TRP A 44 20.34 -18.36 8.96
N ALA A 45 20.65 -19.65 8.77
CA ALA A 45 20.45 -20.35 7.51
C ALA A 45 18.95 -20.47 7.15
N LEU A 46 18.09 -20.77 8.11
CA LEU A 46 16.64 -20.82 7.89
C LEU A 46 16.05 -19.45 7.60
N GLU A 47 16.58 -18.39 8.21
CA GLU A 47 16.14 -17.02 7.93
C GLU A 47 16.54 -16.56 6.52
N ASN A 48 17.73 -16.94 6.05
CA ASN A 48 18.17 -16.68 4.68
C ASN A 48 17.41 -17.52 3.64
N VAL A 49 17.17 -18.81 3.92
CA VAL A 49 16.34 -19.66 3.05
C VAL A 49 14.91 -19.13 2.99
N ARG A 50 14.33 -18.64 4.10
CA ARG A 50 13.03 -17.96 4.08
C ARG A 50 13.05 -16.69 3.22
N ARG A 51 14.10 -15.87 3.30
CA ARG A 51 14.23 -14.66 2.46
C ARG A 51 14.30 -15.01 0.96
N ASP A 52 15.06 -16.04 0.59
CA ASP A 52 15.18 -16.49 -0.80
C ASP A 52 13.89 -17.13 -1.34
N VAL A 53 13.11 -17.84 -0.50
CA VAL A 53 11.81 -18.41 -0.89
C VAL A 53 10.71 -17.34 -0.98
N THR A 54 10.88 -16.20 -0.29
CA THR A 54 9.88 -15.11 -0.28
C THR A 54 10.10 -14.11 -1.41
N GLN A 55 11.30 -14.05 -2.01
CA GLN A 55 11.51 -13.18 -3.17
C GLN A 55 10.96 -13.84 -4.44
N PRO A 56 10.03 -13.17 -5.15
CA PRO A 56 9.57 -13.67 -6.43
C PRO A 56 10.77 -13.73 -7.38
N SER A 57 10.92 -14.87 -8.05
CA SER A 57 11.94 -15.07 -9.07
C SER A 57 11.86 -13.98 -10.15
N THR A 58 12.98 -13.69 -10.82
CA THR A 58 13.00 -12.71 -11.93
C THR A 58 11.91 -12.99 -12.97
N ARG A 59 11.59 -14.26 -13.20
CA ARG A 59 10.49 -14.68 -14.09
C ARG A 59 9.12 -14.27 -13.55
N GLU A 60 8.84 -14.49 -12.27
CA GLU A 60 7.57 -14.11 -11.63
C GLU A 60 7.40 -12.59 -11.61
N GLN A 61 8.46 -11.83 -11.35
CA GLN A 61 8.45 -10.37 -11.41
C GLN A 61 8.12 -9.86 -12.81
N LEU A 62 8.69 -10.47 -13.86
CA LEU A 62 8.39 -10.12 -15.25
C LEU A 62 6.94 -10.45 -15.62
N VAL A 63 6.43 -11.62 -15.20
CA VAL A 63 5.03 -12.00 -15.42
C VAL A 63 4.08 -11.02 -14.73
N ALA A 64 4.37 -10.63 -13.48
CA ALA A 64 3.58 -9.64 -12.75
C ALA A 64 3.58 -8.26 -13.44
N GLN A 65 4.73 -7.80 -13.94
CA GLN A 65 4.83 -6.55 -14.70
C GLN A 65 4.05 -6.60 -16.02
N VAL A 66 4.09 -7.71 -16.75
CA VAL A 66 3.31 -7.88 -17.98
C VAL A 66 1.81 -7.87 -17.68
N ALA A 67 1.38 -8.57 -16.63
CA ALA A 67 -0.01 -8.57 -16.20
C ALA A 67 -0.50 -7.18 -15.80
N LEU A 68 0.33 -6.39 -15.10
CA LEU A 68 0.03 -5.00 -14.75
C LEU A 68 -0.17 -4.14 -16.00
N LYS A 69 0.78 -4.19 -16.95
CA LYS A 69 0.67 -3.42 -18.21
C LYS A 69 -0.58 -3.79 -18.99
N GLN A 70 -0.91 -5.07 -19.03
CA GLN A 70 -2.12 -5.55 -19.69
C GLN A 70 -3.38 -5.03 -19.01
N ASP A 71 -3.43 -5.02 -17.67
CA ASP A 71 -4.57 -4.50 -16.92
C ASP A 71 -4.78 -3.00 -17.13
N PHE A 72 -3.70 -2.21 -17.16
CA PHE A 72 -3.76 -0.78 -17.50
C PHE A 72 -4.34 -0.55 -18.89
N ARG A 73 -3.91 -1.35 -19.87
CA ARG A 73 -4.38 -1.25 -21.25
C ARG A 73 -5.87 -1.64 -21.35
N ASP A 74 -6.25 -2.74 -20.73
CA ASP A 74 -7.63 -3.23 -20.76
C ASP A 74 -8.59 -2.28 -20.05
N LEU A 75 -8.12 -1.60 -18.99
CA LEU A 75 -8.90 -0.58 -18.28
C LEU A 75 -9.24 0.58 -19.22
N GLN A 76 -8.23 1.14 -19.90
CA GLN A 76 -8.41 2.22 -20.87
C GLN A 76 -9.30 1.80 -22.03
N ILE A 77 -9.03 0.63 -22.64
CA ILE A 77 -9.83 0.14 -23.78
C ILE A 77 -11.29 -0.01 -23.39
N THR A 78 -11.56 -0.66 -22.25
CA THR A 78 -12.95 -0.91 -21.81
C THR A 78 -13.67 0.40 -21.47
N ASN A 79 -12.99 1.35 -20.84
CA ASN A 79 -13.54 2.67 -20.54
C ASN A 79 -13.83 3.47 -21.82
N ASN A 80 -12.87 3.57 -22.73
CA ASN A 80 -12.99 4.32 -23.97
C ASN A 80 -14.05 3.72 -24.90
N GLU A 81 -14.15 2.39 -24.97
CA GLU A 81 -15.20 1.71 -25.74
C GLU A 81 -16.60 2.02 -25.17
N LEU A 82 -16.74 2.06 -23.84
CA LEU A 82 -17.99 2.44 -23.18
C LEU A 82 -18.35 3.91 -23.47
N MET A 83 -17.38 4.82 -23.38
CA MET A 83 -17.60 6.24 -23.69
C MET A 83 -17.96 6.45 -25.16
N LYS A 84 -17.22 5.81 -26.07
CA LYS A 84 -17.47 5.88 -27.51
C LYS A 84 -18.87 5.41 -27.86
N ARG A 85 -19.29 4.25 -27.37
CA ARG A 85 -20.63 3.68 -27.66
C ARG A 85 -21.77 4.48 -27.04
N ARG A 86 -21.51 5.24 -25.96
CA ARG A 86 -22.53 5.97 -25.23
C ARG A 86 -22.67 7.43 -25.67
N PHE A 87 -21.57 8.10 -25.98
CA PHE A 87 -21.53 9.55 -26.16
C PHE A 87 -21.05 9.99 -27.54
N GLU A 88 -20.02 9.37 -28.11
CA GLU A 88 -19.44 9.80 -29.39
C GLU A 88 -20.16 9.20 -30.60
N ASN A 89 -20.43 7.90 -30.54
CA ASN A 89 -21.14 7.15 -31.57
C ASN A 89 -22.25 6.35 -30.89
N PRO A 90 -23.31 7.03 -30.44
CA PRO A 90 -24.37 6.42 -29.65
C PRO A 90 -24.95 5.23 -30.40
N THR A 91 -24.65 4.03 -29.93
CA THR A 91 -25.21 2.82 -30.51
C THR A 91 -26.64 2.72 -29.99
N PRO A 92 -27.68 2.78 -30.84
CA PRO A 92 -29.07 2.75 -30.40
C PRO A 92 -29.42 1.47 -29.62
N GLU A 93 -28.61 0.43 -29.76
CA GLU A 93 -28.76 -0.84 -29.07
C GLU A 93 -27.92 -0.99 -27.79
N LEU A 94 -27.13 0.00 -27.35
CA LEU A 94 -26.31 -0.15 -26.14
C LEU A 94 -27.21 -0.38 -24.92
N THR A 95 -27.36 -1.64 -24.54
CA THR A 95 -28.27 -2.08 -23.50
C THR A 95 -27.70 -1.78 -22.12
N ARG A 96 -28.59 -1.65 -21.14
CA ARG A 96 -28.19 -1.56 -19.71
C ARG A 96 -27.35 -2.76 -19.27
N LYS A 97 -27.58 -3.93 -19.85
CA LYS A 97 -26.82 -5.16 -19.59
C LYS A 97 -25.38 -5.01 -20.05
N GLU A 98 -25.15 -4.44 -21.23
CA GLU A 98 -23.81 -4.19 -21.76
C GLU A 98 -23.08 -3.13 -20.95
N ILE A 99 -23.75 -2.02 -20.57
CA ILE A 99 -23.17 -1.02 -19.67
C ILE A 99 -22.73 -1.66 -18.36
N ARG A 100 -23.60 -2.48 -17.75
CA ARG A 100 -23.28 -3.21 -16.53
C ARG A 100 -22.11 -4.16 -16.70
N SER A 101 -22.02 -4.86 -17.83
CA SER A 101 -20.88 -5.74 -18.15
C SER A 101 -19.57 -4.95 -18.21
N SER A 102 -19.56 -3.80 -18.90
CA SER A 102 -18.38 -2.93 -18.96
C SER A 102 -17.99 -2.41 -17.58
N LEU A 103 -18.95 -1.99 -16.75
CA LEU A 103 -18.70 -1.53 -15.38
C LEU A 103 -18.09 -2.63 -14.50
N GLU A 104 -18.55 -3.88 -14.61
CA GLU A 104 -17.96 -5.01 -13.89
C GLU A 104 -16.52 -5.28 -14.34
N LYS A 105 -16.26 -5.21 -15.65
CA LYS A 105 -14.92 -5.40 -16.18
C LYS A 105 -13.96 -4.31 -15.69
N ILE A 106 -14.37 -3.03 -15.76
CA ILE A 106 -13.60 -1.89 -15.22
C ILE A 106 -13.31 -2.09 -13.73
N LYS A 107 -14.32 -2.45 -12.93
CA LYS A 107 -14.16 -2.73 -11.50
C LYS A 107 -13.16 -3.84 -11.23
N SER A 108 -13.25 -4.95 -11.97
CA SER A 108 -12.34 -6.10 -11.82
C SER A 108 -10.90 -5.72 -12.10
N LEU A 109 -10.66 -4.98 -13.19
CA LEU A 109 -9.34 -4.47 -13.57
C LEU A 109 -8.79 -3.51 -12.51
N ALA A 110 -9.59 -2.55 -12.05
CA ALA A 110 -9.19 -1.61 -11.00
C ALA A 110 -8.82 -2.32 -9.69
N LYS A 111 -9.59 -3.34 -9.28
CA LYS A 111 -9.26 -4.14 -8.08
C LYS A 111 -7.93 -4.89 -8.23
N ARG A 112 -7.68 -5.50 -9.39
CA ARG A 112 -6.42 -6.20 -9.67
C ARG A 112 -5.24 -5.23 -9.69
N LEU A 113 -5.40 -4.06 -10.32
CA LEU A 113 -4.39 -3.00 -10.30
C LEU A 113 -4.11 -2.52 -8.88
N LYS A 114 -5.16 -2.25 -8.08
CA LYS A 114 -4.99 -1.87 -6.67
C LYS A 114 -4.21 -2.92 -5.88
N ALA A 115 -4.53 -4.20 -6.04
CA ALA A 115 -3.86 -5.30 -5.34
C ALA A 115 -2.40 -5.46 -5.76
N ASN A 116 -2.10 -5.31 -7.05
CA ASN A 116 -0.77 -5.56 -7.61
C ASN A 116 0.18 -4.35 -7.49
N LEU A 117 -0.34 -3.13 -7.41
CA LEU A 117 0.46 -1.90 -7.32
C LEU A 117 0.87 -1.52 -5.89
N ALA A 118 0.34 -2.21 -4.87
CA ALA A 118 0.61 -1.95 -3.45
C ALA A 118 0.50 -0.45 -3.07
N LEU A 119 -0.50 0.25 -3.64
CA LEU A 119 -0.67 1.69 -3.46
C LEU A 119 -0.98 2.01 -1.99
N PRO A 120 -0.42 3.12 -1.45
CA PRO A 120 -0.69 3.51 -0.09
C PRO A 120 -2.18 3.86 0.08
N SER A 121 -2.81 3.28 1.10
CA SER A 121 -4.15 3.70 1.50
C SER A 121 -4.11 5.09 2.10
N SER A 122 -5.02 5.97 1.67
CA SER A 122 -5.13 7.29 2.29
C SER A 122 -5.63 7.17 3.74
N PRO A 123 -5.25 8.09 4.64
CA PRO A 123 -5.82 8.15 5.99
C PRO A 123 -7.35 8.23 5.97
N ASP A 124 -7.89 8.94 4.98
CA ASP A 124 -9.32 9.09 4.72
C ASP A 124 -9.99 7.76 4.35
N GLU A 125 -9.29 6.84 3.67
CA GLU A 125 -9.80 5.51 3.32
C GLU A 125 -10.04 4.64 4.57
N LYS A 126 -9.17 4.74 5.58
CA LYS A 126 -9.36 4.00 6.85
C LYS A 126 -10.55 4.54 7.66
N ALA A 127 -10.84 5.83 7.54
CA ALA A 127 -12.00 6.46 8.16
C ALA A 127 -13.29 6.22 7.35
N ALA A 128 -13.22 6.35 6.02
CA ALA A 128 -14.32 6.17 5.08
C ALA A 128 -14.70 4.71 4.83
N ALA A 129 -13.89 3.73 5.26
CA ALA A 129 -14.30 2.32 5.29
C ALA A 129 -15.62 2.09 6.06
N LYS A 130 -16.05 3.06 6.89
CA LYS A 130 -17.31 3.05 7.63
C LYS A 130 -18.49 3.70 6.89
N SER A 131 -18.26 4.46 5.82
CA SER A 131 -19.30 5.17 5.07
C SER A 131 -19.04 5.09 3.56
N LYS A 132 -19.95 4.46 2.80
CA LYS A 132 -19.86 4.46 1.34
C LYS A 132 -19.90 5.90 0.81
N PRO A 133 -19.05 6.27 -0.16
CA PRO A 133 -19.15 7.57 -0.81
C PRO A 133 -20.55 7.74 -1.41
N THR A 134 -21.14 8.91 -1.19
CA THR A 134 -22.48 9.25 -1.69
C THR A 134 -22.32 10.07 -2.96
N TYR A 135 -22.85 9.55 -4.06
CA TYR A 135 -22.86 10.21 -5.35
C TYR A 135 -24.27 10.73 -5.64
N ASN A 136 -24.38 11.98 -6.04
CA ASN A 136 -25.63 12.59 -6.47
C ASN A 136 -25.57 12.93 -7.97
N VAL A 137 -25.50 11.89 -8.81
CA VAL A 137 -25.42 12.02 -10.27
C VAL A 137 -26.29 10.98 -10.94
N THR A 138 -26.82 11.30 -12.13
CA THR A 138 -27.50 10.32 -12.99
C THR A 138 -26.48 9.49 -13.78
N LEU A 139 -26.94 8.42 -14.45
CA LEU A 139 -26.05 7.46 -15.11
C LEU A 139 -25.11 8.12 -16.14
N SER A 140 -25.60 9.00 -17.02
CA SER A 140 -24.77 9.61 -18.06
C SER A 140 -23.67 10.53 -17.48
N PRO A 141 -23.98 11.55 -16.66
CA PRO A 141 -22.95 12.34 -15.97
C PRO A 141 -22.01 11.50 -15.10
N GLY A 142 -22.52 10.46 -14.46
CA GLY A 142 -21.72 9.55 -13.66
C GLY A 142 -20.73 8.71 -14.49
N LEU A 143 -21.09 8.31 -15.71
CA LEU A 143 -20.17 7.66 -16.65
C LEU A 143 -19.03 8.60 -17.09
N LEU A 144 -19.33 9.89 -17.31
CA LEU A 144 -18.30 10.89 -17.61
C LEU A 144 -17.39 11.15 -16.40
N MET A 145 -17.95 11.12 -15.19
CA MET A 145 -17.17 11.19 -13.96
C MET A 145 -16.23 9.98 -13.83
N LEU A 146 -16.72 8.79 -14.17
CA LEU A 146 -15.89 7.57 -14.18
C LEU A 146 -14.75 7.69 -15.18
N ASP A 147 -15.04 8.11 -16.41
CA ASP A 147 -14.04 8.34 -17.45
C ASP A 147 -12.92 9.26 -16.97
N LYS A 148 -13.30 10.41 -16.39
CA LYS A 148 -12.34 11.37 -15.84
C LYS A 148 -11.43 10.75 -14.78
N VAL A 149 -11.98 9.98 -13.85
CA VAL A 149 -11.19 9.34 -12.78
C VAL A 149 -10.29 8.24 -13.37
N VAL A 150 -10.77 7.46 -14.34
CA VAL A 150 -9.95 6.47 -15.05
C VAL A 150 -8.77 7.13 -15.75
N MET A 151 -9.00 8.23 -16.48
CA MET A 151 -7.93 8.95 -17.16
C MET A 151 -6.94 9.55 -16.17
N HIS A 152 -7.41 10.17 -15.07
CA HIS A 152 -6.53 10.71 -14.04
C HIS A 152 -5.64 9.64 -13.39
N PHE A 153 -6.19 8.44 -13.15
CA PHE A 153 -5.42 7.31 -12.64
C PHE A 153 -4.36 6.87 -13.66
N VAL A 154 -4.73 6.64 -14.91
CA VAL A 154 -3.83 6.12 -15.95
C VAL A 154 -2.72 7.11 -16.31
N ASP A 155 -3.05 8.39 -16.38
CA ASP A 155 -2.12 9.47 -16.75
C ASP A 155 -1.25 9.92 -15.57
N ASN A 156 -1.37 9.28 -14.40
CA ASN A 156 -0.59 9.62 -13.24
C ASN A 156 0.93 9.46 -13.53
N PRO A 157 1.75 10.52 -13.36
CA PRO A 157 3.17 10.48 -13.71
C PRO A 157 4.00 9.42 -12.98
N MET A 158 3.53 8.91 -11.83
CA MET A 158 4.21 7.82 -11.11
C MET A 158 4.39 6.56 -11.95
N PHE A 159 3.51 6.35 -12.94
CA PHE A 159 3.59 5.19 -13.84
C PHE A 159 4.57 5.41 -15.00
N GLN A 160 5.04 6.63 -15.21
CA GLN A 160 5.92 7.03 -16.31
C GLN A 160 7.38 7.23 -15.85
N GLN A 161 7.60 7.63 -14.60
CA GLN A 161 8.91 8.00 -14.07
C GLN A 161 9.38 7.01 -12.98
N PRO A 162 10.13 5.96 -13.33
CA PRO A 162 10.56 4.93 -12.38
C PRO A 162 11.62 5.39 -11.37
N GLN A 163 12.18 6.60 -11.49
CA GLN A 163 13.36 7.00 -10.72
C GLN A 163 13.07 7.68 -9.37
N VAL A 164 11.83 8.09 -9.10
CA VAL A 164 11.44 8.65 -7.79
C VAL A 164 10.05 8.15 -7.43
N LEU A 165 9.95 7.35 -6.37
CA LEU A 165 8.67 6.97 -5.80
C LEU A 165 8.07 8.20 -5.10
N ASP A 166 7.33 9.01 -5.85
CA ASP A 166 6.64 10.18 -5.29
C ASP A 166 5.43 9.72 -4.46
N SER A 167 5.56 9.85 -3.14
CA SER A 167 4.51 9.47 -2.20
C SER A 167 3.17 10.20 -2.43
N VAL A 168 3.20 11.44 -2.95
CA VAL A 168 2.00 12.22 -3.24
C VAL A 168 1.30 11.64 -4.47
N LEU A 169 2.06 11.34 -5.52
CA LEU A 169 1.51 10.71 -6.72
C LEU A 169 0.97 9.30 -6.44
N ALA A 170 1.68 8.52 -5.60
CA ALA A 170 1.25 7.19 -5.17
C ALA A 170 -0.05 7.23 -4.36
N LEU A 171 -0.18 8.19 -3.43
CA LEU A 171 -1.41 8.41 -2.69
C LEU A 171 -2.56 8.82 -3.62
N GLN A 172 -2.28 9.66 -4.62
CA GLN A 172 -3.28 10.08 -5.58
C GLN A 172 -3.78 8.90 -6.43
N ALA A 173 -2.89 8.09 -6.99
CA ALA A 173 -3.28 6.88 -7.71
C ALA A 173 -4.08 5.91 -6.81
N GLY A 174 -3.70 5.82 -5.54
CA GLY A 174 -4.44 5.04 -4.53
C GLY A 174 -5.86 5.55 -4.32
N ARG A 175 -6.06 6.88 -4.29
CA ARG A 175 -7.40 7.49 -4.23
C ARG A 175 -8.18 7.25 -5.52
N ASP A 176 -7.57 7.47 -6.68
CA ASP A 176 -8.25 7.34 -7.96
C ASP A 176 -8.72 5.91 -8.21
N VAL A 177 -7.87 4.90 -7.97
CA VAL A 177 -8.26 3.50 -8.17
C VAL A 177 -9.39 3.07 -7.24
N ASN A 178 -9.43 3.62 -6.02
CA ASN A 178 -10.54 3.40 -5.09
C ASN A 178 -11.83 4.05 -5.57
N GLU A 179 -11.73 5.28 -6.04
CA GLU A 179 -12.83 6.03 -6.60
C GLU A 179 -13.43 5.31 -7.82
N ILE A 180 -12.61 4.74 -8.70
CA ILE A 180 -13.05 3.88 -9.81
C ILE A 180 -13.89 2.70 -9.28
N VAL A 181 -13.41 2.01 -8.23
CA VAL A 181 -14.12 0.85 -7.65
C VAL A 181 -15.46 1.27 -7.03
N HIS A 182 -15.51 2.40 -6.32
CA HIS A 182 -16.73 2.86 -5.69
C HIS A 182 -17.75 3.41 -6.70
N LEU A 183 -17.30 4.21 -7.66
CA LEU A 183 -18.15 4.81 -8.66
C LEU A 183 -18.71 3.76 -9.61
N THR A 184 -17.93 2.74 -10.01
CA THR A 184 -18.47 1.62 -10.80
C THR A 184 -19.56 0.84 -10.06
N ASP A 185 -19.42 0.65 -8.74
CA ASP A 185 -20.46 0.04 -7.92
C ASP A 185 -21.74 0.88 -7.88
N PHE A 186 -21.61 2.19 -7.65
CA PHE A 186 -22.73 3.13 -7.66
C PHE A 186 -23.45 3.15 -9.01
N LEU A 187 -22.72 3.31 -10.12
CA LEU A 187 -23.29 3.36 -11.47
C LEU A 187 -24.00 2.07 -11.83
N ARG A 188 -23.50 0.92 -11.38
CA ARG A 188 -24.17 -0.36 -11.58
C ARG A 188 -25.53 -0.40 -10.91
N GLU A 189 -25.68 0.15 -9.70
CA GLU A 189 -27.00 0.23 -9.05
C GLU A 189 -27.96 1.13 -9.83
N LEU A 190 -27.51 2.26 -10.37
CA LEU A 190 -28.33 3.12 -11.25
C LEU A 190 -28.79 2.42 -12.54
N THR A 191 -28.05 1.42 -13.02
CA THR A 191 -28.49 0.61 -14.16
C THR A 191 -29.67 -0.29 -13.82
N LYS A 192 -29.83 -0.69 -12.54
CA LYS A 192 -30.94 -1.56 -12.07
C LYS A 192 -32.23 -0.77 -11.84
N GLU A 193 -32.17 0.34 -11.12
CA GLU A 193 -33.36 1.06 -10.61
C GLU A 193 -34.31 1.57 -11.71
N ASN A 194 -33.77 1.94 -12.87
CA ASN A 194 -34.58 2.42 -13.99
C ASN A 194 -35.21 1.29 -14.85
N SER A 195 -34.94 0.02 -14.54
CA SER A 195 -35.64 -1.11 -15.20
C SER A 195 -36.98 -1.44 -14.55
N SER A 196 -37.21 -0.97 -13.32
CA SER A 196 -38.44 -1.15 -12.54
C SER A 196 -39.56 -0.15 -12.86
N GLY A 197 -39.28 0.89 -13.67
CA GLY A 197 -40.24 1.96 -14.00
C GLY A 197 -41.07 1.74 -15.28
N ALA A 198 -40.85 0.66 -16.04
CA ALA A 198 -41.46 0.43 -17.35
C ALA A 198 -42.74 -0.42 -17.34
N ARG A 199 -43.51 -0.41 -16.23
CA ARG A 199 -44.87 -0.95 -16.17
C ARG A 199 -45.83 0.11 -15.64
N ARG A 200 -46.26 1.02 -16.50
CA ARG A 200 -47.54 1.74 -16.39
C ARG A 200 -48.07 2.02 -17.78
#